data_AF-A0A948WRW6-F1
#
_entry.id   AF-A0A948WRW6-F1
#
_cell.length_a   1.000
_cell.length_b   1.000
_cell.length_c   1.000
_cell.angle_alpha   90.00
_cell.angle_beta   90.00
_cell.angle_gamma   90.00
#
_symmetry.space_group_name_H-M   'P 1'
#
loop_
_entity.id
_entity.type
_entity.pdbx_description
1 polymer ?
#
loop_
_entity_poly.entity_id
_entity_poly.type
_entity_poly.pdbx_seq_one_letter_code
_entity_poly.pdbx_strand_id
1 'polypeptide(L)'
;MGRRRKREDAPLSLFSFQDIMACLTGILILVSLLLAIDGLSDTMQATPGKGTPSEPQDAARTAEELREEIAVLARTLEERKGGVDVAQGEVELLEDRERRMALEAERTRTVIEERDAELARLVRELESASQSSSALREQLSAAKAKADEQALRERVRFRPGAQYSKSPVFVETTPKGLVVGELDPSLVPRLVARLDDPGAENRLVGALGGRRPDTSYLVFVVREDAIPRFEALRDAMIRKGFEVGWQLWDGGEGGFLDGATAAGAAP
;
A
#
# COMPACT_ATOMS: atom_id res chain seq x y z
N MET A 1 35.76 11.05 -50.08
CA MET A 1 35.06 9.82 -50.51
C MET A 1 34.97 8.87 -49.31
N GLY A 2 33.79 8.74 -48.72
CA GLY A 2 33.55 7.86 -47.58
C GLY A 2 33.22 6.43 -48.02
N ARG A 3 33.67 5.44 -47.25
CA ARG A 3 33.25 4.04 -47.39
C ARG A 3 32.68 3.55 -46.05
N ARG A 4 31.36 3.32 -46.07
CA ARG A 4 30.51 2.75 -45.01
C ARG A 4 31.09 1.43 -44.47
N ARG A 5 31.22 1.30 -43.15
CA ARG A 5 31.30 0.00 -42.47
C ARG A 5 29.86 -0.50 -42.23
N LYS A 6 29.54 -1.66 -42.81
CA LYS A 6 28.35 -2.45 -42.45
C LYS A 6 28.53 -2.95 -41.01
N ARG A 7 27.56 -2.67 -40.13
CA ARG A 7 27.39 -3.42 -38.88
C ARG A 7 26.63 -4.69 -39.25
N GLU A 8 27.24 -5.83 -38.99
CA GLU A 8 26.60 -7.14 -39.04
C GLU A 8 25.78 -7.29 -37.75
N ASP A 9 24.49 -7.59 -37.90
CA ASP A 9 23.62 -8.05 -36.81
C ASP A 9 24.21 -9.35 -36.27
N ALA A 10 24.79 -9.28 -35.07
CA ALA A 10 25.22 -10.47 -34.35
C ALA A 10 23.95 -11.26 -33.96
N PRO A 11 23.79 -12.53 -34.39
CA PRO A 11 22.65 -13.34 -33.98
C PRO A 11 22.73 -13.52 -32.45
N LEU A 12 21.70 -13.04 -31.75
CA LEU A 12 21.52 -13.29 -30.33
C LEU A 12 21.61 -14.81 -30.09
N SER A 13 22.63 -15.20 -29.33
CA SER A 13 22.93 -16.61 -29.06
C SER A 13 21.74 -17.25 -28.34
N LEU A 14 21.11 -18.21 -29.00
CA LEU A 14 20.02 -19.04 -28.48
C LEU A 14 20.42 -19.82 -27.21
N PHE A 15 21.73 -19.94 -26.98
CA PHE A 15 22.32 -20.56 -25.79
C PHE A 15 22.11 -19.72 -24.54
N SER A 16 22.26 -18.40 -24.62
CA SER A 16 22.04 -17.48 -23.49
C SER A 16 20.57 -17.44 -23.07
N PHE A 17 19.66 -17.64 -24.03
CA PHE A 17 18.22 -17.71 -23.76
C PHE A 17 17.86 -19.01 -23.02
N GLN A 18 18.47 -20.15 -23.38
CA GLN A 18 18.27 -21.41 -22.66
C GLN A 18 18.76 -21.34 -21.21
N ASP A 19 19.92 -20.72 -20.97
CA ASP A 19 20.45 -20.55 -19.60
C ASP A 19 19.55 -19.67 -18.73
N ILE A 20 19.00 -18.58 -19.30
CA ILE A 20 18.05 -17.71 -18.61
C ILE A 20 16.75 -18.46 -18.31
N MET A 21 16.22 -19.23 -19.26
CA MET A 21 14.98 -19.99 -19.07
C MET A 21 15.16 -21.16 -18.08
N ALA A 22 16.32 -21.81 -18.08
CA ALA A 22 16.67 -22.84 -17.09
C ALA A 22 16.81 -22.25 -15.68
N CYS A 23 17.42 -21.08 -15.56
CA CYS A 23 17.53 -20.35 -14.30
C CYS A 23 16.14 -19.92 -13.79
N LEU A 24 15.30 -19.38 -14.67
CA LEU A 24 13.95 -18.95 -14.35
C LEU A 24 13.06 -20.13 -13.91
N THR A 25 13.12 -21.26 -14.63
CA THR A 25 12.36 -22.47 -14.27
C THR A 25 12.86 -23.07 -12.96
N GLY A 26 14.17 -23.04 -12.68
CA GLY A 26 14.73 -23.43 -11.39
C GLY A 26 14.21 -22.59 -10.21
N ILE A 27 14.17 -21.26 -10.37
CA ILE A 27 13.62 -20.35 -9.34
C ILE A 27 12.12 -20.59 -9.14
N LEU A 28 11.35 -20.78 -10.20
CA LEU A 28 9.91 -21.07 -10.11
C LEU A 28 9.62 -22.40 -9.40
N ILE A 29 10.44 -23.43 -9.63
CA ILE A 29 10.33 -24.71 -8.91
C ILE A 29 10.65 -24.53 -7.43
N LEU A 30 11.70 -23.77 -7.10
CA LEU A 30 12.08 -23.49 -5.72
C LEU A 30 10.98 -22.72 -4.97
N VAL A 31 10.42 -21.68 -5.60
CA VAL A 31 9.29 -20.90 -5.05
C VAL A 31 8.05 -21.77 -4.89
N SER A 32 7.75 -22.65 -5.85
CA SER A 32 6.61 -23.58 -5.75
C SER A 32 6.78 -24.59 -4.61
N LEU A 33 8.01 -25.09 -4.38
CA LEU A 33 8.34 -25.96 -3.26
C LEU A 33 8.24 -25.22 -1.92
N LEU A 34 8.70 -23.97 -1.85
CA LEU A 34 8.55 -23.13 -0.66
C LEU A 34 7.09 -22.86 -0.33
N LEU A 35 6.26 -22.53 -1.33
CA LEU A 35 4.82 -22.35 -1.15
C LEU A 35 4.11 -23.66 -0.74
N ALA A 36 4.56 -24.80 -1.25
CA ALA A 36 4.04 -26.10 -0.83
C ALA A 36 4.42 -26.43 0.62
N ILE A 37 5.62 -26.06 1.07
CA ILE A 37 6.09 -26.25 2.46
C ILE A 37 5.40 -25.29 3.43
N ASP A 38 5.19 -24.03 3.04
CA ASP A 38 4.40 -23.07 3.84
C ASP A 38 2.93 -23.50 3.93
N GLY A 39 2.34 -23.97 2.81
CA GLY A 39 0.99 -24.53 2.80
C GLY A 39 0.87 -25.82 3.63
N LEU A 40 1.94 -26.61 3.74
CA LEU A 40 2.00 -27.78 4.61
C LEU A 40 2.17 -27.41 6.09
N SER A 41 2.86 -26.31 6.42
CA SER A 41 3.04 -25.85 7.80
C SER A 41 1.73 -25.41 8.46
N ASP A 42 0.79 -24.83 7.70
CA ASP A 42 -0.55 -24.52 8.21
C ASP A 42 -1.42 -25.78 8.42
N THR A 43 -1.17 -26.87 7.70
CA THR A 43 -1.91 -28.13 7.86
C THR A 43 -1.30 -29.10 8.89
N MET A 44 -0.09 -28.85 9.39
CA MET A 44 0.60 -29.75 10.33
C MET A 44 0.30 -29.47 11.82
N GLN A 45 -0.67 -28.60 12.13
CA GLN A 45 -1.28 -28.49 13.48
C GLN A 45 -2.58 -29.29 13.65
N ALA A 46 -2.99 -30.10 12.67
CA ALA A 46 -4.09 -31.05 12.85
C ALA A 46 -3.57 -32.39 13.40
N THR A 47 -3.08 -32.38 14.64
CA THR A 47 -2.93 -33.63 15.43
C THR A 47 -4.25 -33.89 16.16
N PRO A 48 -4.98 -34.97 15.87
CA PRO A 48 -6.19 -35.32 16.62
C PRO A 48 -5.76 -35.88 17.98
N GLY A 49 -5.77 -35.06 19.03
CA GLY A 49 -5.56 -35.55 20.40
C GLY A 49 -4.94 -34.63 21.44
N LYS A 50 -4.76 -33.33 21.18
CA LYS A 50 -4.45 -32.37 22.25
C LYS A 50 -5.37 -31.17 22.12
N GLY A 51 -6.20 -30.99 23.14
CA GLY A 51 -7.16 -29.90 23.23
C GLY A 51 -6.50 -28.57 22.89
N THR A 52 -7.22 -27.80 22.10
CA THR A 52 -7.15 -26.34 22.09
C THR A 52 -6.90 -25.84 23.52
N PRO A 53 -6.01 -24.84 23.71
CA PRO A 53 -6.03 -24.11 24.98
C PRO A 53 -7.45 -23.56 25.10
N SER A 54 -8.20 -24.09 26.07
CA SER A 54 -9.53 -23.62 26.42
C SER A 54 -9.51 -22.10 26.40
N GLU A 55 -10.41 -21.52 25.61
CA GLU A 55 -10.55 -20.07 25.56
C GLU A 55 -10.70 -19.56 26.99
N PRO A 56 -10.23 -18.35 27.33
CA PRO A 56 -10.44 -17.78 28.67
C PRO A 56 -11.92 -17.79 29.10
N GLN A 57 -12.86 -17.83 28.14
CA GLN A 57 -14.29 -18.02 28.38
C GLN A 57 -14.67 -19.42 28.89
N ASP A 58 -13.99 -20.47 28.42
CA ASP A 58 -14.21 -21.84 28.90
C ASP A 58 -13.67 -22.00 30.32
N ALA A 59 -12.47 -21.46 30.61
CA ALA A 59 -11.92 -21.46 31.96
C ALA A 59 -12.78 -20.67 32.96
N ALA A 60 -13.36 -19.54 32.53
CA ALA A 60 -14.29 -18.76 33.33
C ALA A 60 -15.61 -19.51 33.58
N ARG A 61 -16.15 -20.21 32.57
CA ARG A 61 -17.33 -21.08 32.72
C ARG A 61 -17.06 -22.23 33.68
N THR A 62 -15.93 -22.93 33.53
CA THR A 62 -15.57 -24.02 34.45
C THR A 62 -15.39 -23.52 35.88
N ALA A 63 -14.88 -22.30 36.07
CA ALA A 63 -14.76 -21.69 37.40
C ALA A 63 -16.14 -21.32 38.02
N GLU A 64 -17.12 -20.92 37.22
CA GLU A 64 -18.50 -20.71 37.69
C GLU A 64 -19.20 -22.04 38.00
N GLU A 65 -19.08 -23.04 37.14
CA GLU A 65 -19.65 -24.38 37.34
C GLU A 65 -19.10 -25.03 38.62
N LEU A 66 -17.79 -24.94 38.87
CA LEU A 66 -17.19 -25.43 40.11
C LEU A 66 -17.67 -24.67 41.35
N ARG A 67 -17.95 -23.36 41.24
CA ARG A 67 -18.52 -22.59 42.37
C ARG A 67 -19.95 -23.02 42.69
N GLU A 68 -20.76 -23.30 41.67
CA GLU A 68 -22.10 -23.84 41.87
C GLU A 68 -22.06 -25.24 42.49
N GLU A 69 -21.16 -26.12 42.04
CA GLU A 69 -20.97 -27.45 42.66
C GLU A 69 -20.53 -27.35 44.13
N ILE A 70 -19.61 -26.43 44.47
CA ILE A 70 -19.19 -26.19 45.85
C ILE A 70 -20.39 -25.73 46.71
N ALA A 71 -21.22 -24.83 46.19
CA ALA A 71 -22.39 -24.33 46.91
C ALA A 71 -23.45 -25.42 47.15
N VAL A 72 -23.63 -26.33 46.19
CA VAL A 72 -24.53 -27.48 46.32
C VAL A 72 -23.98 -28.49 47.33
N LEU A 73 -22.69 -28.83 47.25
CA LEU A 73 -22.05 -29.75 48.18
C LEU A 73 -22.08 -29.22 49.62
N ALA A 74 -21.83 -27.93 49.82
CA ALA A 74 -21.92 -27.29 51.13
C ALA A 74 -23.33 -27.41 51.74
N ARG A 75 -24.39 -27.19 50.96
CA ARG A 75 -25.78 -27.39 51.42
C ARG A 75 -26.08 -28.84 51.77
N THR A 76 -25.62 -29.79 50.95
CA THR A 76 -25.84 -31.23 51.24
C THR A 76 -25.09 -31.70 52.49
N LEU A 77 -23.93 -31.09 52.81
CA LEU A 77 -23.19 -31.33 54.05
C LEU A 77 -23.94 -30.77 55.26
N GLU A 78 -24.48 -29.56 55.15
CA GLU A 78 -25.27 -28.90 56.20
C GLU A 78 -26.55 -29.71 56.52
N GLU A 79 -27.25 -30.18 55.48
CA GLU A 79 -28.46 -31.01 55.62
C GLU A 79 -28.15 -32.38 56.24
N ARG A 80 -27.02 -33.00 55.87
CA ARG A 80 -26.59 -34.29 56.44
C ARG A 80 -26.04 -34.17 57.86
N LYS A 81 -25.44 -33.03 58.24
CA LYS A 81 -25.07 -32.75 59.64
C LYS A 81 -26.30 -32.55 60.53
N GLY A 82 -27.45 -32.19 59.96
CA GLY A 82 -28.70 -31.95 60.68
C GLY A 82 -29.60 -33.17 60.91
N GLY A 83 -29.37 -34.31 60.25
CA GLY A 83 -30.22 -35.48 60.37
C GLY A 83 -29.54 -36.81 60.06
N VAL A 84 -29.58 -37.74 61.04
CA VAL A 84 -29.20 -39.17 60.98
C VAL A 84 -27.70 -39.45 61.12
N ASP A 85 -27.37 -40.56 61.79
CA ASP A 85 -26.02 -41.13 62.01
C ASP A 85 -25.24 -41.29 60.70
N VAL A 86 -24.63 -40.21 60.23
CA VAL A 86 -23.59 -40.24 59.20
C VAL A 86 -22.30 -40.67 59.88
N ALA A 87 -21.68 -41.74 59.38
CA ALA A 87 -20.37 -42.16 59.86
C ALA A 87 -19.39 -40.98 59.72
N GLN A 88 -18.75 -40.56 60.81
CA GLN A 88 -17.81 -39.43 60.85
C GLN A 88 -16.82 -39.41 59.67
N GLY A 89 -16.41 -40.58 59.17
CA GLY A 89 -15.52 -40.72 58.02
C GLY A 89 -16.07 -40.21 56.68
N GLU A 90 -17.40 -40.23 56.44
CA GLU A 90 -17.98 -39.63 55.22
C GLU A 90 -17.94 -38.11 55.26
N VAL A 91 -18.16 -37.52 56.44
CA VAL A 91 -18.07 -36.05 56.62
C VAL A 91 -16.63 -35.59 56.43
N GLU A 92 -15.67 -36.31 57.00
CA GLU A 92 -14.23 -36.01 56.88
C GLU A 92 -13.74 -36.11 55.42
N LEU A 93 -14.20 -37.13 54.67
CA LEU A 93 -13.93 -37.28 53.23
C LEU A 93 -14.49 -36.12 52.39
N LEU A 94 -15.69 -35.64 52.72
CA LEU A 94 -16.31 -34.52 52.01
C LEU A 94 -15.62 -33.19 52.33
N GLU A 95 -15.24 -32.95 53.59
CA GLU A 95 -14.48 -31.76 54.01
C GLU A 95 -13.09 -31.71 53.34
N ASP A 96 -12.40 -32.85 53.23
CA ASP A 96 -11.12 -32.93 52.52
C ASP A 96 -11.28 -32.68 51.01
N ARG A 97 -12.38 -33.17 50.41
CA ARG A 97 -12.69 -32.91 48.99
C ARG A 97 -12.99 -31.43 48.75
N GLU A 98 -13.76 -30.80 49.63
CA GLU A 98 -14.05 -29.36 49.56
C GLU A 98 -12.77 -28.53 49.65
N ARG A 99 -11.87 -28.85 50.59
CA ARG A 99 -10.57 -28.15 50.71
C ARG A 99 -9.71 -28.29 49.45
N ARG A 100 -9.68 -29.48 48.83
CA ARG A 100 -8.93 -29.69 47.58
C ARG A 100 -9.51 -28.86 46.44
N MET A 101 -10.83 -28.86 46.28
CA MET A 101 -11.49 -28.06 45.24
C MET A 101 -11.30 -26.56 45.47
N ALA A 102 -11.37 -26.09 46.73
CA ALA A 102 -11.12 -24.68 47.06
C ALA A 102 -9.68 -24.27 46.68
N LEU A 103 -8.69 -25.12 46.96
CA LEU A 103 -7.29 -24.87 46.62
C LEU A 103 -7.06 -24.88 45.10
N GLU A 104 -7.73 -25.77 44.37
CA GLU A 104 -7.68 -25.81 42.90
C GLU A 104 -8.34 -24.57 42.27
N ALA A 105 -9.47 -24.13 42.82
CA ALA A 105 -10.15 -22.91 42.40
C ALA A 105 -9.29 -21.66 42.63
N GLU A 106 -8.60 -21.57 43.76
CA GLU A 106 -7.67 -20.47 44.06
C GLU A 106 -6.49 -20.47 43.09
N ARG A 107 -5.87 -21.62 42.83
CA ARG A 107 -4.78 -21.75 41.85
C ARG A 107 -5.22 -21.34 40.45
N THR A 108 -6.40 -21.79 40.04
CA THR A 108 -6.97 -21.46 38.73
C THR A 108 -7.23 -19.96 38.61
N ARG A 109 -7.76 -19.35 39.68
CA ARG A 109 -7.97 -17.90 39.73
C ARG A 109 -6.67 -17.12 39.56
N THR A 110 -5.60 -17.50 40.27
CA THR A 110 -4.31 -16.82 40.14
C THR A 110 -3.76 -16.92 38.71
N VAL A 111 -3.88 -18.08 38.07
CA VAL A 111 -3.45 -18.27 36.67
C VAL A 111 -4.26 -17.37 35.73
N ILE A 112 -5.58 -17.28 35.91
CA ILE A 112 -6.44 -16.39 35.10
C ILE A 112 -6.01 -14.94 35.28
N GLU A 113 -5.81 -14.48 36.52
CA GLU A 113 -5.39 -13.10 36.81
C GLU A 113 -4.02 -12.77 36.17
N GLU A 114 -3.08 -13.71 36.19
CA GLU A 114 -1.78 -13.56 35.50
C GLU A 114 -1.93 -13.49 33.98
N ARG A 115 -2.75 -14.36 33.39
CA ARG A 115 -3.02 -14.35 31.93
C ARG A 115 -3.73 -13.07 31.49
N ASP A 116 -4.70 -12.60 32.28
CA ASP A 116 -5.41 -11.35 31.99
C ASP A 116 -4.47 -10.14 32.06
N ALA A 117 -3.55 -10.12 33.03
CA ALA A 117 -2.53 -9.08 33.12
C ALA A 117 -1.56 -9.11 31.91
N GLU A 118 -1.18 -10.31 31.45
CA GLU A 118 -0.34 -10.50 30.27
C GLU A 118 -1.07 -10.07 28.99
N LEU A 119 -2.34 -10.48 28.80
CA LEU A 119 -3.17 -10.05 27.68
C LEU A 119 -3.34 -8.52 27.67
N ALA A 120 -3.64 -7.91 28.81
CA ALA A 120 -3.77 -6.45 28.91
C ALA A 120 -2.46 -5.71 28.59
N ARG A 121 -1.30 -6.34 28.84
CA ARG A 121 0.00 -5.80 28.41
C ARG A 121 0.17 -5.93 26.89
N LEU A 122 -0.07 -7.11 26.33
CA LEU A 122 0.07 -7.37 24.89
C LEU A 122 -0.87 -6.50 24.05
N VAL A 123 -2.12 -6.29 24.51
CA VAL A 123 -3.07 -5.40 23.84
C VAL A 123 -2.53 -3.96 23.78
N ARG A 124 -1.97 -3.45 24.88
CA ARG A 124 -1.35 -2.11 24.90
C ARG A 124 -0.13 -2.01 23.98
N GLU A 125 0.70 -3.04 23.94
CA GLU A 125 1.86 -3.09 23.02
C GLU A 125 1.38 -3.11 21.56
N LEU A 126 0.35 -3.89 21.24
CA LEU A 126 -0.24 -3.96 19.91
C LEU A 126 -0.87 -2.64 19.48
N GLU A 127 -1.61 -1.97 20.36
CA GLU A 127 -2.19 -0.64 20.09
C GLU A 127 -1.10 0.39 19.82
N SER A 128 -0.05 0.43 20.64
CA SER A 128 1.09 1.34 20.45
C SER A 128 1.82 1.06 19.13
N ALA A 129 2.03 -0.22 18.78
CA ALA A 129 2.65 -0.61 17.52
C ALA A 129 1.78 -0.23 16.31
N SER A 130 0.46 -0.42 16.41
CA SER A 130 -0.50 -0.05 15.37
C SER A 130 -0.52 1.46 15.11
N GLN A 131 -0.56 2.27 16.18
CA GLN A 131 -0.47 3.74 16.09
C GLN A 131 0.85 4.20 15.48
N SER A 132 1.96 3.55 15.84
CA SER A 132 3.27 3.87 15.25
C SER A 132 3.31 3.52 13.76
N SER A 133 2.71 2.39 13.37
CA SER A 133 2.62 1.97 11.98
C SER A 133 1.76 2.91 11.13
N SER A 134 0.62 3.39 11.65
CA SER A 134 -0.21 4.36 10.94
C SER A 134 0.51 5.70 10.77
N ALA A 135 1.17 6.22 11.81
CA ALA A 135 1.95 7.45 11.75
C ALA A 135 3.09 7.36 10.71
N LEU A 136 3.82 6.24 10.68
CA LEU A 136 4.88 6.02 9.68
C LEU A 136 4.33 5.95 8.25
N ARG A 137 3.18 5.32 8.04
CA ARG A 137 2.52 5.28 6.72
C ARG A 137 2.12 6.69 6.26
N GLU A 138 1.58 7.50 7.16
CA GLU A 138 1.22 8.89 6.85
C GLU A 138 2.47 9.71 6.48
N GLN A 139 3.54 9.62 7.28
CA GLN A 139 4.82 10.27 6.97
C GLN A 139 5.39 9.84 5.62
N LEU A 140 5.35 8.54 5.32
CA LEU A 140 5.83 8.00 4.05
C LEU A 140 4.99 8.49 2.87
N SER A 141 3.68 8.58 3.03
CA SER A 141 2.79 9.15 2.01
C SER A 141 3.07 10.63 1.75
N ALA A 142 3.28 11.42 2.81
CA ALA A 142 3.59 12.84 2.71
C ALA A 142 4.98 13.09 2.12
N ALA A 143 5.97 12.27 2.49
CA ALA A 143 7.32 12.34 1.93
C ALA A 143 7.34 11.98 0.44
N LYS A 144 6.57 10.96 0.02
CA LYS A 144 6.40 10.62 -1.40
C LYS A 144 5.77 11.75 -2.19
N ALA A 145 4.66 12.31 -1.70
CA ALA A 145 4.01 13.44 -2.36
C ALA A 145 4.96 14.64 -2.56
N LYS A 146 5.78 14.95 -1.54
CA LYS A 146 6.81 16.00 -1.65
C LYS A 146 7.90 15.66 -2.65
N ALA A 147 8.34 14.40 -2.69
CA ALA A 147 9.34 13.94 -3.66
C ALA A 147 8.81 14.02 -5.09
N ASP A 148 7.55 13.63 -5.31
CA ASP A 148 6.88 13.70 -6.62
C ASP A 148 6.71 15.15 -7.08
N GLU A 149 6.28 16.05 -6.17
CA GLU A 149 6.18 17.49 -6.45
C GLU A 149 7.55 18.10 -6.79
N GLN A 150 8.59 17.75 -6.02
CA GLN A 150 9.95 18.21 -6.31
C GLN A 150 10.46 17.68 -7.66
N ALA A 151 10.21 16.41 -7.97
CA ALA A 151 10.59 15.81 -9.25
C ALA A 151 9.90 16.53 -10.41
N LEU A 152 8.61 16.87 -10.29
CA LEU A 152 7.89 17.65 -11.30
C LEU A 152 8.48 19.06 -11.46
N ARG A 153 8.81 19.73 -10.36
CA ARG A 153 9.44 21.06 -10.39
C ARG A 153 10.80 21.05 -11.07
N GLU A 154 11.60 20.02 -10.85
CA GLU A 154 12.95 19.90 -11.44
C GLU A 154 12.92 19.68 -12.97
N ARG A 155 11.80 19.21 -13.53
CA ARG A 155 11.60 19.09 -14.99
C ARG A 155 11.59 20.44 -15.71
N VAL A 156 11.27 21.54 -15.01
CA VAL A 156 11.22 22.88 -15.58
C VAL A 156 12.30 23.76 -14.94
N ARG A 157 13.31 24.10 -15.72
CA ARG A 157 14.39 25.00 -15.28
C ARG A 157 14.29 26.34 -15.97
N PHE A 158 14.08 27.38 -15.17
CA PHE A 158 14.18 28.76 -15.64
C PHE A 158 15.64 29.19 -15.69
N ARG A 159 16.00 29.86 -16.79
CA ARG A 159 17.34 30.45 -16.88
C ARG A 159 17.40 31.68 -15.96
N PRO A 160 18.41 31.77 -15.06
CA PRO A 160 18.59 32.94 -14.22
C PRO A 160 18.74 34.22 -15.06
N GLY A 161 18.09 35.31 -14.65
CA GLY A 161 18.18 36.62 -15.31
C GLY A 161 17.28 36.80 -16.55
N ALA A 162 16.55 35.77 -16.98
CA ALA A 162 15.54 35.93 -18.01
C ALA A 162 14.22 36.44 -17.39
N GLN A 163 13.79 37.64 -17.76
CA GLN A 163 12.44 38.10 -17.50
C GLN A 163 11.53 37.58 -18.62
N TYR A 164 10.62 36.68 -18.26
CA TYR A 164 9.60 36.19 -19.18
C TYR A 164 8.32 37.00 -18.94
N SER A 165 7.92 37.80 -19.91
CA SER A 165 6.66 38.57 -19.85
C SER A 165 5.41 37.71 -20.09
N LYS A 166 5.61 36.46 -20.55
CA LYS A 166 4.54 35.52 -20.90
C LYS A 166 4.59 34.29 -20.01
N SER A 167 3.41 33.80 -19.65
CA SER A 167 3.27 32.55 -18.91
C SER A 167 3.43 31.35 -19.85
N PRO A 168 4.30 30.38 -19.52
CA PRO A 168 4.47 29.19 -20.34
C PRO A 168 3.25 28.28 -20.21
N VAL A 169 2.83 27.72 -21.33
CA VAL A 169 1.83 26.64 -21.42
C VAL A 169 2.51 25.47 -22.10
N PHE A 170 2.56 24.33 -21.42
CA PHE A 170 3.14 23.12 -21.95
C PHE A 170 2.12 22.36 -22.78
N VAL A 171 2.53 21.90 -23.94
CA VAL A 171 1.73 21.03 -24.80
C VAL A 171 2.57 19.80 -25.08
N GLU A 172 2.30 18.73 -24.36
CA GLU A 172 2.91 17.44 -24.62
C GLU A 172 2.17 16.75 -25.77
N THR A 173 2.91 16.41 -26.83
CA THR A 173 2.37 15.68 -27.97
C THR A 173 2.64 14.20 -27.81
N THR A 174 1.58 13.39 -27.88
CA THR A 174 1.67 11.93 -27.84
C THR A 174 1.09 11.34 -29.13
N PRO A 175 1.34 10.05 -29.43
CA PRO A 175 0.71 9.40 -30.58
C PRO A 175 -0.83 9.37 -30.48
N LYS A 176 -1.35 9.26 -29.25
CA LYS A 176 -2.79 9.13 -28.99
C LYS A 176 -3.51 10.48 -28.97
N GLY A 177 -2.81 11.56 -28.63
CA GLY A 177 -3.45 12.83 -28.33
C GLY A 177 -2.50 13.89 -27.79
N LEU A 178 -3.07 14.82 -27.01
CA LEU A 178 -2.35 15.97 -26.45
C LEU A 178 -2.58 16.07 -24.95
N VAL A 179 -1.54 16.47 -24.22
CA VAL A 179 -1.66 16.83 -22.81
C VAL A 179 -1.25 18.29 -22.65
N VAL A 180 -2.13 19.09 -22.08
CA VAL A 180 -1.92 20.53 -21.87
C VAL A 180 -1.67 20.75 -20.40
N GLY A 181 -0.62 21.48 -20.08
CA GLY A 181 -0.26 21.83 -18.71
C GLY A 181 0.21 23.26 -18.57
N GLU A 182 0.26 23.73 -17.33
CA GLU A 182 0.76 25.05 -16.99
C GLU A 182 1.62 24.98 -15.73
N LEU A 183 2.23 26.10 -15.36
CA LEU A 183 2.88 26.22 -14.05
C LEU A 183 1.95 26.89 -13.07
N ASP A 184 1.94 26.36 -11.86
CA ASP A 184 1.34 27.05 -10.72
C ASP A 184 2.27 28.15 -10.17
N PRO A 185 1.83 28.92 -9.16
CA PRO A 185 2.64 29.98 -8.55
C PRO A 185 3.97 29.47 -7.94
N SER A 186 4.07 28.18 -7.61
CA SER A 186 5.27 27.53 -7.10
C SER A 186 6.18 26.98 -8.20
N LEU A 187 5.84 27.23 -9.47
CA LEU A 187 6.52 26.74 -10.66
C LEU A 187 6.47 25.20 -10.79
N VAL A 188 5.42 24.57 -10.26
CA VAL A 188 5.17 23.14 -10.43
C VAL A 188 4.23 22.93 -11.61
N PRO A 189 4.56 22.03 -12.56
CA PRO A 189 3.65 21.64 -13.63
C PRO A 189 2.32 21.11 -13.11
N ARG A 190 1.22 21.62 -13.66
CA ARG A 190 -0.16 21.17 -13.42
C ARG A 190 -0.83 20.78 -14.73
N LEU A 191 -1.70 19.78 -14.66
CA LEU A 191 -2.46 19.29 -15.79
C LEU A 191 -3.69 20.18 -16.02
N VAL A 192 -3.79 20.82 -17.18
CA VAL A 192 -4.96 21.63 -17.57
C VAL A 192 -5.98 20.77 -18.31
N ALA A 193 -5.53 19.98 -19.28
CA ALA A 193 -6.41 19.13 -20.07
C ALA A 193 -5.66 17.93 -20.62
N ARG A 194 -6.35 16.80 -20.76
CA ARG A 194 -5.88 15.63 -21.50
C ARG A 194 -6.87 15.34 -22.63
N LEU A 195 -6.37 15.30 -23.85
CA LEU A 195 -7.13 15.18 -25.10
C LEU A 195 -6.67 13.92 -25.83
N ASP A 196 -7.18 12.76 -25.45
CA ASP A 196 -6.74 11.45 -25.96
C ASP A 196 -7.59 10.99 -27.17
N ASP A 197 -7.72 11.84 -28.18
CA ASP A 197 -8.53 11.55 -29.37
C ASP A 197 -7.86 11.97 -30.69
N PRO A 198 -8.26 11.38 -31.83
CA PRO A 198 -7.76 11.77 -33.15
C PRO A 198 -8.10 13.21 -33.57
N GLY A 199 -9.01 13.90 -32.87
CA GLY A 199 -9.37 15.30 -33.12
C GLY A 199 -8.80 16.28 -32.08
N ALA A 200 -7.87 15.84 -31.23
CA ALA A 200 -7.30 16.63 -30.14
C ALA A 200 -6.74 17.98 -30.61
N GLU A 201 -6.18 18.05 -31.81
CA GLU A 201 -5.60 19.24 -32.41
C GLU A 201 -6.63 20.36 -32.58
N ASN A 202 -7.83 20.01 -33.01
CA ASN A 202 -8.91 20.96 -33.20
C ASN A 202 -9.43 21.49 -31.86
N ARG A 203 -9.30 20.69 -30.80
CA ARG A 203 -9.76 21.03 -29.45
C ARG A 203 -8.70 21.74 -28.61
N LEU A 204 -7.44 21.73 -29.03
CA LEU A 204 -6.34 22.43 -28.34
C LEU A 204 -6.67 23.89 -28.08
N VAL A 205 -7.22 24.61 -29.07
CA VAL A 205 -7.58 26.03 -28.91
C VAL A 205 -8.62 26.24 -27.82
N GLY A 206 -9.59 25.32 -27.69
CA GLY A 206 -10.56 25.34 -26.60
C GLY A 206 -9.91 25.02 -25.25
N ALA A 207 -9.01 24.03 -25.21
CA ALA A 207 -8.28 23.63 -24.01
C ALA A 207 -7.31 24.72 -23.50
N LEU A 208 -6.86 25.63 -24.37
CA LEU A 208 -6.11 26.82 -23.96
C LEU A 208 -6.95 27.82 -23.15
N GLY A 209 -8.28 27.64 -23.03
CA GLY A 209 -9.11 28.34 -22.06
C GLY A 209 -9.17 29.85 -22.23
N GLY A 210 -9.04 30.35 -23.47
CA GLY A 210 -9.05 31.79 -23.75
C GLY A 210 -7.71 32.49 -23.56
N ARG A 211 -6.62 31.74 -23.34
CA ARG A 211 -5.25 32.29 -23.35
C ARG A 211 -4.95 32.99 -24.67
N ARG A 212 -4.23 34.10 -24.56
CA ARG A 212 -3.93 34.98 -25.68
C ARG A 212 -2.44 34.94 -26.04
N PRO A 213 -2.08 35.19 -27.31
CA PRO A 213 -0.68 35.14 -27.75
C PRO A 213 0.25 36.20 -27.15
N ASP A 214 -0.32 37.31 -26.67
CA ASP A 214 0.38 38.41 -26.00
C ASP A 214 0.80 38.05 -24.57
N THR A 215 0.01 37.24 -23.87
CA THR A 215 0.26 36.85 -22.46
C THR A 215 0.82 35.45 -22.30
N SER A 216 0.76 34.61 -23.33
CA SER A 216 1.08 33.18 -23.21
C SER A 216 2.08 32.72 -24.26
N TYR A 217 3.00 31.87 -23.84
CA TYR A 217 4.02 31.25 -24.67
C TYR A 217 3.83 29.73 -24.66
N LEU A 218 3.79 29.10 -25.84
CA LEU A 218 3.58 27.65 -25.92
C LEU A 218 4.93 26.92 -25.93
N VAL A 219 5.09 25.93 -25.07
CA VAL A 219 6.25 25.03 -25.04
C VAL A 219 5.79 23.63 -25.40
N PHE A 220 6.14 23.17 -26.59
CA PHE A 220 5.86 21.80 -26.97
C PHE A 220 6.87 20.85 -26.34
N VAL A 221 6.36 19.84 -25.64
CA VAL A 221 7.16 18.71 -25.17
C VAL A 221 6.91 17.57 -26.15
N VAL A 222 7.91 17.29 -26.98
CA VAL A 222 7.75 16.46 -28.17
C VAL A 222 8.32 15.07 -27.90
N ARG A 223 7.49 14.05 -28.05
CA ARG A 223 7.95 12.66 -28.09
C ARG A 223 8.38 12.29 -29.50
N GLU A 224 9.35 11.41 -29.62
CA GLU A 224 9.89 10.98 -30.92
C GLU A 224 8.81 10.39 -31.84
N ASP A 225 7.88 9.63 -31.26
CA ASP A 225 6.74 9.01 -31.94
C ASP A 225 5.60 9.98 -32.30
N ALA A 226 5.68 11.24 -31.87
CA ALA A 226 4.65 12.27 -32.09
C ALA A 226 5.14 13.47 -32.92
N ILE A 227 6.35 13.40 -33.50
CA ILE A 227 6.95 14.50 -34.28
C ILE A 227 6.04 15.02 -35.41
N PRO A 228 5.41 14.18 -36.26
CA PRO A 228 4.57 14.67 -37.35
C PRO A 228 3.35 15.48 -36.84
N ARG A 229 2.76 15.04 -35.71
CA ARG A 229 1.64 15.73 -35.06
C ARG A 229 2.11 17.08 -34.50
N PHE A 230 3.28 17.10 -33.85
CA PHE A 230 3.90 18.33 -33.36
C PHE A 230 4.14 19.34 -34.47
N GLU A 231 4.72 18.96 -35.60
CA GLU A 231 5.01 19.89 -36.71
C GLU A 231 3.74 20.58 -37.22
N ALA A 232 2.67 19.81 -37.44
CA ALA A 232 1.38 20.34 -37.87
C ALA A 232 0.78 21.32 -36.84
N LEU A 233 0.85 20.98 -35.55
CA LEU A 233 0.35 21.83 -34.46
C LEU A 233 1.16 23.11 -34.30
N ARG A 234 2.49 23.01 -34.36
CA ARG A 234 3.40 24.16 -34.26
C ARG A 234 3.05 25.21 -35.30
N ASP A 235 2.92 24.78 -36.56
CA ASP A 235 2.61 25.69 -37.67
C ASP A 235 1.19 26.26 -37.57
N ALA A 236 0.22 25.49 -37.04
CA ALA A 236 -1.12 25.99 -36.74
C ALA A 236 -1.12 27.07 -35.64
N MET A 237 -0.33 26.89 -34.57
CA MET A 237 -0.27 27.83 -33.46
C MET A 237 0.50 29.11 -33.82
N ILE A 238 1.59 29.00 -34.59
CA ILE A 238 2.31 30.17 -35.12
C ILE A 238 1.38 31.02 -36.00
N ARG A 239 0.58 30.41 -36.87
CA ARG A 239 -0.42 31.13 -37.68
C ARG A 239 -1.50 31.83 -36.85
N LYS A 240 -1.76 31.36 -35.63
CA LYS A 240 -2.66 32.01 -34.66
C LYS A 240 -1.95 33.09 -33.83
N GLY A 241 -0.67 33.36 -34.09
CA GLY A 241 0.11 34.42 -33.46
C GLY A 241 0.84 34.01 -32.18
N PHE A 242 0.74 32.74 -31.75
CA PHE A 242 1.47 32.27 -30.57
C PHE A 242 2.97 32.18 -30.87
N GLU A 243 3.76 32.63 -29.91
CA GLU A 243 5.17 32.26 -29.85
C GLU A 243 5.29 30.83 -29.34
N VAL A 244 6.14 30.06 -29.99
CA VAL A 244 6.25 28.63 -29.77
C VAL A 244 7.70 28.22 -29.60
N GLY A 245 7.99 27.53 -28.50
CA GLY A 245 9.22 26.76 -28.29
C GLY A 245 8.93 25.28 -28.29
N TRP A 246 9.99 24.47 -28.36
CA TRP A 246 9.87 23.04 -28.23
C TRP A 246 11.10 22.45 -27.57
N GLN A 247 10.90 21.31 -26.91
CA GLN A 247 11.94 20.49 -26.32
C GLN A 247 11.59 19.03 -26.59
N LEU A 248 12.58 18.25 -27.03
CA LEU A 248 12.41 16.81 -27.15
C LEU A 248 12.33 16.21 -25.73
N TRP A 249 11.32 15.37 -25.50
CA TRP A 249 11.23 14.55 -24.30
C TRP A 249 12.30 13.46 -24.39
N ASP A 250 13.14 13.37 -23.37
CA ASP A 250 14.28 12.45 -23.30
C ASP A 250 13.88 11.00 -23.01
N GLY A 251 12.58 10.71 -22.89
CA GLY A 251 12.05 9.36 -22.86
C GLY A 251 12.16 8.67 -21.51
N GLY A 252 12.18 9.43 -20.41
CA GLY A 252 11.90 8.86 -19.09
C GLY A 252 10.56 8.10 -19.09
N GLU A 253 10.38 7.13 -18.18
CA GLU A 253 9.10 6.43 -18.03
C GLU A 253 7.98 7.43 -17.77
N GLY A 254 6.94 7.40 -18.61
CA GLY A 254 5.80 8.31 -18.55
C GLY A 254 5.92 9.57 -19.43
N GLY A 255 4.95 10.44 -19.29
CA GLY A 255 4.87 11.76 -19.91
C GLY A 255 5.42 12.88 -19.02
N PHE A 256 5.69 14.02 -19.64
CA PHE A 256 6.20 15.21 -18.94
C PHE A 256 5.23 15.74 -17.88
N LEU A 257 3.91 15.58 -18.10
CA LEU A 257 2.87 15.95 -17.15
C LEU A 257 2.33 14.78 -16.32
N ASP A 258 2.95 13.60 -16.38
CA ASP A 258 2.51 12.47 -15.53
C ASP A 258 2.85 12.74 -14.07
N GLY A 259 1.86 12.53 -13.20
CA GLY A 259 1.91 12.87 -11.77
C GLY A 259 1.45 14.30 -11.45
N ALA A 260 1.24 15.16 -12.46
CA ALA A 260 0.76 16.52 -12.24
C ALA A 260 -0.70 16.54 -11.78
N THR A 261 -1.01 17.37 -10.77
CA THR A 261 -2.38 17.57 -10.29
C THR A 261 -3.21 18.37 -11.29
N ALA A 262 -4.51 18.08 -11.35
CA ALA A 262 -5.42 18.77 -12.27
C ALA A 262 -5.65 20.24 -11.85
N ALA A 263 -5.60 21.15 -12.81
CA ALA A 263 -5.95 22.55 -12.64
C ALA A 263 -7.46 22.66 -12.34
N GLY A 264 -7.81 22.76 -11.06
CA GLY A 264 -9.19 22.78 -10.57
C GLY A 264 -9.47 21.77 -9.45
N ALA A 265 -8.58 20.79 -9.25
CA ALA A 265 -8.54 20.01 -8.03
C ALA A 265 -7.75 20.79 -6.97
N ALA A 266 -8.41 21.72 -6.28
CA ALA A 266 -7.91 22.14 -4.98
C ALA A 266 -8.02 20.95 -4.02
N PRO A 267 -7.06 20.76 -3.08
CA PRO A 267 -7.29 19.89 -1.93
C PRO A 267 -8.50 20.35 -1.10
#